data_AF-A0A4V6A5X6-F1
#
_entry.id   AF-A0A4V6A5X6-F1
#
_cell.length_a   1.000
_cell.length_b   1.000
_cell.length_c   1.000
_cell.angle_alpha   90.00
_cell.angle_beta   90.00
_cell.angle_gamma   90.00
#
_symmetry.space_group_name_H-M   'P 1'
#
loop_
_entity.id
_entity.type
_entity.pdbx_description
1 polymer ?
#
loop_
_entity_poly.entity_id
_entity_poly.type
_entity_poly.pdbx_seq_one_letter_code
_entity_poly.pdbx_strand_id
1 'polypeptide(L)'
;MRALCFLPLIDFTNKPMVLHQIEALVDAGVDTVVLTVSYHADLLEEEIHKRLGIQILFSHEKEQLGTAGPLALAREYLNNGEPFLC
;
A
#
# COMPACT_ATOMS: atom_id res chain seq x y z
N MET A 1 12.54 -23.35 6.83
CA MET A 1 12.09 -22.08 7.45
C MET A 1 12.02 -21.04 6.33
N ARG A 2 10.88 -20.96 5.63
CA ARG A 2 10.69 -19.96 4.56
C ARG A 2 10.41 -18.64 5.27
N ALA A 3 11.37 -17.73 5.28
CA ALA A 3 11.13 -16.39 5.76
C ALA A 3 10.01 -15.79 4.90
N LEU A 4 8.85 -15.55 5.51
CA LEU A 4 7.77 -14.72 4.96
C LEU A 4 8.25 -13.26 5.00
N CYS A 5 9.35 -12.97 4.31
CA CYS A 5 9.93 -11.65 4.24
C CYS A 5 9.08 -10.84 3.27
N PHE A 6 8.01 -10.25 3.79
CA PHE A 6 7.11 -9.40 3.02
C PHE A 6 7.88 -8.14 2.64
N LEU A 7 8.27 -7.99 1.37
CA LEU A 7 9.12 -6.90 0.87
C LEU A 7 8.72 -5.49 1.40
N PRO A 8 7.42 -5.13 1.44
CA PRO A 8 6.98 -3.84 1.98
C PRO A 8 7.34 -3.59 3.45
N LEU A 9 7.38 -4.66 4.26
CA LEU A 9 7.67 -4.61 5.70
C LEU A 9 9.14 -4.86 6.02
N ILE A 10 10.01 -5.06 5.02
CA ILE A 10 11.44 -5.16 5.25
C ILE A 10 11.94 -3.80 5.73
N ASP A 11 12.67 -3.81 6.84
CA ASP A 11 13.33 -2.61 7.33
C ASP A 11 14.43 -2.18 6.37
N PHE A 12 14.28 -0.97 5.84
CA PHE A 12 15.31 -0.25 5.14
C PHE A 12 15.66 0.99 5.94
N THR A 13 16.92 1.10 6.37
CA THR A 13 17.38 2.22 7.22
C THR A 13 16.55 2.40 8.51
N ASN A 14 16.22 1.29 9.19
CA ASN A 14 15.42 1.25 10.44
C ASN A 14 13.95 1.67 10.29
N LYS A 15 13.40 1.64 9.07
CA LYS A 15 12.00 1.91 8.79
C LYS A 15 11.51 0.97 7.68
N PRO A 16 10.29 0.40 7.77
CA PRO A 16 9.71 -0.39 6.70
C PRO A 16 9.77 0.31 5.35
N MET A 17 10.20 -0.40 4.30
CA MET A 17 10.37 0.15 2.94
C MET A 17 9.14 0.92 2.45
N VAL A 18 7.95 0.39 2.71
CA VAL A 18 6.68 1.00 2.29
C VAL A 18 6.43 2.37 2.93
N LEU A 19 6.86 2.58 4.17
CA LEU A 19 6.64 3.85 4.87
C LEU A 19 7.43 4.98 4.23
N HIS A 20 8.64 4.73 3.70
CA HIS A 20 9.40 5.76 2.98
C HIS A 20 8.63 6.29 1.77
N GLN A 21 7.94 5.41 1.04
CA GLN A 21 7.16 5.80 -0.14
C GLN A 21 5.92 6.59 0.28
N ILE A 22 5.20 6.11 1.29
CA ILE A 22 3.97 6.77 1.74
C ILE A 22 4.28 8.14 2.36
N GLU A 23 5.29 8.25 3.22
CA GLU A 23 5.71 9.54 3.79
C GLU A 23 6.11 10.54 2.70
N ALA A 24 6.83 10.10 1.67
CA ALA A 24 7.15 10.97 0.54
C ALA A 24 5.91 11.45 -0.23
N LEU A 25 4.88 10.60 -0.36
CA LEU A 25 3.60 11.00 -0.94
C LEU A 25 2.85 11.99 -0.04
N VAL A 26 2.85 11.78 1.28
CA VAL A 26 2.26 12.70 2.26
C VAL A 26 2.94 14.07 2.19
N ASP A 27 4.27 14.11 2.16
CA ASP A 27 5.05 15.34 2.02
C ASP A 27 4.78 16.06 0.68
N ALA A 28 4.42 15.30 -0.37
CA ALA A 28 4.00 15.84 -1.66
C ALA A 28 2.53 16.32 -1.68
N GLY A 29 1.79 16.16 -0.58
CA GLY A 29 0.40 16.62 -0.43
C GLY A 29 -0.65 15.57 -0.80
N VAL A 30 -0.30 14.29 -0.91
CA VAL A 30 -1.26 13.21 -1.14
C VAL A 30 -2.03 12.92 0.15
N ASP A 31 -3.36 12.97 0.10
CA ASP A 31 -4.25 12.72 1.24
C ASP A 31 -4.75 11.26 1.32
N THR A 32 -4.74 10.54 0.21
CA THR A 32 -5.31 9.19 0.10
C THR A 32 -4.35 8.26 -0.65
N VAL A 33 -4.06 7.11 -0.05
CA VAL A 33 -3.22 6.06 -0.65
C VAL A 33 -4.00 4.75 -0.71
N VAL A 34 -3.99 4.09 -1.88
CA VAL A 34 -4.57 2.75 -2.05
C VAL A 34 -3.44 1.73 -2.05
N LEU A 35 -3.38 0.89 -1.02
CA LEU A 35 -2.42 -0.21 -0.91
C LEU A 35 -3.12 -1.51 -1.30
N THR A 36 -2.66 -2.12 -2.39
CA THR A 36 -3.10 -3.48 -2.71
C THR A 36 -2.23 -4.48 -1.97
N VAL A 37 -2.87 -5.39 -1.25
CA VAL A 37 -2.20 -6.37 -0.38
C VAL A 37 -2.72 -7.77 -0.64
N SER A 38 -1.83 -8.75 -0.60
CA SER A 38 -2.16 -10.17 -0.66
C SER A 38 -2.39 -10.75 0.76
N TYR A 39 -2.40 -12.08 0.90
CA TYR A 39 -2.56 -12.77 2.19
C TYR A 39 -1.57 -12.28 3.27
N HIS A 40 -2.03 -12.13 4.52
CA HIS A 40 -1.29 -11.66 5.73
C HIS A 40 -0.98 -10.15 5.86
N ALA A 41 -1.89 -9.27 5.44
CA ALA A 41 -1.69 -7.82 5.47
C ALA A 41 -2.11 -7.10 6.77
N ASP A 42 -2.73 -7.79 7.72
CA ASP A 42 -3.34 -7.16 8.90
C ASP A 42 -2.32 -6.39 9.76
N LEU A 43 -1.09 -6.91 9.86
CA LEU A 43 0.01 -6.26 10.57
C LEU A 43 0.48 -4.97 9.89
N LEU A 44 0.42 -4.91 8.56
CA LEU A 44 0.76 -3.72 7.79
C LEU A 44 -0.29 -2.63 8.03
N GLU A 45 -1.56 -3.00 7.98
CA GLU A 45 -2.68 -2.09 8.18
C GLU A 45 -2.63 -1.42 9.56
N GLU A 46 -2.34 -2.18 10.62
CA GLU A 46 -2.20 -1.63 11.96
C GLU A 46 -0.99 -0.69 12.12
N GLU A 47 0.15 -1.03 11.55
CA GLU A 47 1.38 -0.21 11.66
C GLU A 47 1.25 1.11 10.90
N ILE A 48 0.62 1.10 9.73
CA ILE A 48 0.50 2.30 8.90
C ILE A 48 -0.57 3.26 9.44
N HIS A 49 -1.75 2.76 9.83
CA HIS A 49 -2.83 3.61 10.36
C HIS A 49 -2.40 4.44 11.57
N LYS A 50 -1.49 3.92 12.40
CA LYS A 50 -1.01 4.62 13.60
C LYS A 50 -0.03 5.77 13.30
N ARG A 51 0.57 5.81 12.10
CA ARG A 51 1.77 6.64 11.84
C ARG A 51 1.54 7.85 10.95
N LEU A 52 0.63 7.80 9.98
CA LEU A 52 0.69 8.72 8.83
C LEU A 52 -0.45 9.75 8.73
N GLY A 53 -1.51 9.63 9.53
CA GLY A 53 -2.59 10.65 9.58
C GLY A 53 -3.36 10.88 8.27
N ILE A 54 -3.12 10.05 7.25
CA ILE A 54 -3.79 10.08 5.94
C ILE A 54 -4.75 8.91 5.78
N GLN A 55 -5.64 9.00 4.79
CA GLN A 55 -6.56 7.91 4.49
C GLN A 55 -5.84 6.81 3.70
N ILE A 56 -5.92 5.57 4.17
CA ILE A 56 -5.29 4.44 3.52
C ILE A 56 -6.34 3.37 3.27
N LEU A 57 -6.50 3.00 2.00
CA LEU A 57 -7.47 2.03 1.54
C LEU A 57 -6.74 0.74 1.20
N PHE A 58 -7.16 -0.37 1.83
CA PHE A 58 -6.59 -1.68 1.59
C PHE A 58 -7.42 -2.43 0.55
N SER A 59 -6.83 -2.70 -0.60
CA SER A 59 -7.43 -3.55 -1.64
C SER A 59 -6.87 -4.96 -1.51
N HIS A 60 -7.70 -5.92 -1.14
CA HIS A 60 -7.26 -7.30 -0.92
C HIS A 60 -7.31 -8.11 -2.21
N GLU A 61 -6.13 -8.46 -2.73
CA GLU A 61 -6.02 -9.35 -3.87
C GLU A 61 -6.07 -10.81 -3.38
N LYS A 62 -7.22 -11.46 -3.57
CA LYS A 62 -7.45 -12.86 -3.15
C LYS A 62 -6.76 -13.88 -4.06
N GLU A 63 -6.65 -13.56 -5.34
CA GLU A 63 -6.02 -14.38 -6.37
C GLU A 63 -5.00 -13.51 -7.10
N GLN A 64 -3.82 -14.05 -7.40
CA GLN A 64 -2.75 -13.27 -8.01
C GLN A 64 -3.06 -13.02 -9.49
N LEU A 65 -3.53 -11.82 -9.84
CA LEU A 65 -4.00 -11.47 -11.20
C LEU A 65 -2.87 -10.92 -12.09
N GLY A 66 -1.62 -11.05 -11.66
CA GLY A 66 -0.44 -10.52 -12.35
C GLY A 66 -0.19 -9.03 -12.07
N THR A 67 0.76 -8.41 -12.78
CA THR A 67 1.22 -7.04 -12.48
C THR A 67 0.14 -5.96 -12.60
N ALA A 68 -0.81 -6.14 -13.52
CA ALA A 68 -1.93 -5.22 -13.69
C ALA A 68 -3.12 -5.51 -12.75
N GLY A 69 -3.07 -6.64 -12.02
CA GLY A 69 -4.11 -7.07 -11.08
C GLY A 69 -4.42 -6.02 -10.01
N PRO A 70 -3.40 -5.54 -9.27
CA PRO A 70 -3.58 -4.48 -8.28
C PRO A 70 -4.25 -3.23 -8.82
N LEU A 71 -3.84 -2.78 -10.02
CA LEU A 71 -4.44 -1.60 -10.65
C LEU A 71 -5.89 -1.83 -11.06
N ALA A 72 -6.22 -3.02 -11.56
CA ALA A 72 -7.58 -3.39 -11.92
C ALA A 72 -8.51 -3.44 -10.70
N LEU A 73 -8.02 -3.92 -9.56
CA LEU A 73 -8.75 -3.93 -8.29
C LEU A 73 -8.91 -2.52 -7.73
N ALA A 74 -7.84 -1.71 -7.77
CA ALA A 74 -7.87 -0.32 -7.30
C ALA A 74 -8.85 0.57 -8.08
N ARG A 75 -9.30 0.15 -9.27
CA ARG A 75 -10.26 0.88 -10.11
C ARG A 75 -11.52 1.31 -9.36
N GLU A 76 -11.99 0.53 -8.39
CA GLU A 76 -13.19 0.89 -7.60
C GLU A 76 -12.99 2.12 -6.72
N TYR A 77 -11.74 2.46 -6.40
CA TYR A 77 -11.36 3.63 -5.61
C TYR A 77 -10.90 4.81 -6.48
N LEU A 78 -10.75 4.61 -7.80
CA LEU A 78 -10.34 5.66 -8.72
C LEU A 78 -11.56 6.41 -9.25
N ASN A 79 -11.54 7.73 -9.14
CA ASN A 79 -12.58 8.58 -9.70
C ASN A 79 -12.45 8.67 -11.23
N ASN A 80 -13.59 8.68 -11.94
CA ASN A 80 -13.67 8.66 -13.40
C ASN A 80 -12.96 9.87 -14.06
N GLY A 81 -11.66 9.73 -14.32
CA GLY A 81 -10.85 10.68 -15.09
C GLY A 81 -9.85 11.51 -14.29
N GLU A 82 -9.77 11.34 -12.96
CA GLU A 82 -8.75 11.98 -12.15
C GLU A 82 -7.39 11.28 -12.36
N PRO A 83 -6.28 12.03 -12.53
CA PRO A 83 -4.95 11.45 -12.63
C PRO A 83 -4.52 10.81 -11.30
N PHE A 84 -3.87 9.66 -11.38
CA PHE A 84 -3.33 8.93 -10.21
C PHE A 84 -1.86 8.58 -10.42
N LEU A 85 -1.16 8.30 -9.31
CA LEU A 85 0.23 7.84 -9.29
C LEU A 85 0.26 6.35 -8.92
N CYS A 86 1.02 5.56 -9.68
CA CYS A 86 1.23 4.12 -9.47
C CYS A 86 2.72 3.79 -9.35
#